data_AF-A0A841GZV8-F1
#
_entry.id   AF-A0A841GZV8-F1
#
_cell.length_a   1.000
_cell.length_b   1.000
_cell.length_c   1.000
_cell.angle_alpha   90.00
_cell.angle_beta   90.00
_cell.angle_gamma   90.00
#
_symmetry.space_group_name_H-M   'P 1'
#
loop_
_entity.id
_entity.type
_entity.pdbx_description
1 polymer ?
#
loop_
_entity_poly.entity_id
_entity_poly.type
_entity_poly.pdbx_seq_one_letter_code
_entity_poly.pdbx_strand_id
1 'polypeptide(L)'
;MPRPDPHSEIRLTGLRSLRGANFWSRRPITRMDVAVGEYDEIHSAEVPGFTEALLKAMPGLWEHRCSIGERGGFVTRLRRGTYAPHIAEHVGLELQTMIGHDVGYGRARGGDREGEYTVVFEHLHAEVGMRAAALALETVQRAFAGELDTVDHAVAELQALAEAPDIPGLTSRVLCGITGGGDRAAVRDEMLRRGVSDAELIVDVTPSYLLNAGLPYARSEIAVILDTDLQDVPERYREEGRNEQLVSVLADGVRRDGIVIVPAPEWEVQDAARAAQCRVAVFSTRDTVPVRHTRVAIAVGMVRDGRIVIETRGEVDDAGPLRADENAGVQVAAALAVHALHELEREDTRD
;
A
#
# COMPACT_ATOMS: atom_id res chain seq x y z
N MET A 1 29.77 -28.96 8.99
CA MET A 1 30.25 -27.63 9.40
C MET A 1 29.39 -27.17 10.58
N PRO A 2 29.90 -26.32 11.49
CA PRO A 2 29.03 -25.69 12.49
C PRO A 2 27.92 -24.89 11.78
N ARG A 3 26.72 -24.84 12.36
CA ARG A 3 25.62 -24.04 11.82
C ARG A 3 26.03 -22.56 11.83
N PRO A 4 25.70 -21.77 10.79
CA PRO A 4 25.96 -20.34 10.77
C PRO A 4 25.27 -19.63 11.95
N ASP A 5 25.87 -18.54 12.44
CA ASP A 5 25.31 -17.76 13.55
C ASP A 5 24.09 -16.94 13.08
N PRO A 6 22.87 -17.24 13.56
CA PRO A 6 21.65 -16.56 13.12
C PRO A 6 21.65 -15.06 13.41
N HIS A 7 22.36 -14.59 14.44
CA HIS A 7 22.43 -13.17 14.77
C HIS A 7 23.20 -12.36 13.71
N SER A 8 24.17 -13.00 13.06
CA SER A 8 24.98 -12.40 11.99
C SER A 8 24.33 -12.53 10.61
N GLU A 9 23.59 -13.62 10.37
CA GLU A 9 23.00 -13.93 9.08
C GLU A 9 21.62 -13.25 8.88
N ILE A 10 20.73 -13.37 9.87
CA ILE A 10 19.34 -12.90 9.78
C ILE A 10 19.28 -11.44 10.24
N ARG A 11 19.39 -10.49 9.30
CA ARG A 11 19.55 -9.07 9.60
C ARG A 11 18.40 -8.22 9.10
N LEU A 12 18.00 -7.25 9.92
CA LEU A 12 17.11 -6.16 9.50
C LEU A 12 17.87 -5.20 8.58
N THR A 13 17.38 -5.02 7.36
CA THR A 13 17.96 -4.08 6.38
C THR A 13 17.10 -2.83 6.18
N GLY A 14 15.82 -2.89 6.55
CA GLY A 14 14.92 -1.75 6.57
C GLY A 14 13.73 -1.98 7.48
N LEU A 15 13.21 -0.91 8.07
CA LEU A 15 12.04 -0.98 8.95
C LEU A 15 11.22 0.31 8.81
N ARG A 16 9.94 0.17 8.49
CA ARG A 16 9.02 1.29 8.23
C ARG A 16 7.61 0.96 8.71
N SER A 17 6.89 1.97 9.18
CA SER A 17 5.44 1.91 9.40
C SER A 17 4.75 2.56 8.21
N LEU A 18 3.83 1.82 7.59
CA LEU A 18 2.99 2.32 6.51
C LEU A 18 1.62 2.65 7.07
N ARG A 19 1.13 3.85 6.74
CA ARG A 19 -0.12 4.42 7.25
C ARG A 19 -1.24 4.24 6.25
N GLY A 20 -2.47 4.26 6.75
CA GLY A 20 -3.68 4.24 5.93
C GLY A 20 -3.70 3.10 4.92
N ALA A 21 -4.36 3.34 3.78
CA ALA A 21 -4.24 2.45 2.64
C ALA A 21 -2.83 2.51 2.06
N ASN A 22 -2.29 1.35 1.73
CA ASN A 22 -0.95 1.17 1.23
C ASN A 22 -0.92 -0.02 0.26
N PHE A 23 0.23 -0.24 -0.38
CA PHE A 23 0.40 -1.31 -1.38
C PHE A 23 0.00 -2.71 -0.87
N TRP A 24 0.18 -2.97 0.43
CA TRP A 24 -0.03 -4.29 1.01
C TRP A 24 -1.41 -4.47 1.62
N SER A 25 -2.02 -3.40 2.13
CA SER A 25 -3.27 -3.46 2.89
C SER A 25 -3.98 -2.11 2.91
N ARG A 26 -5.29 -2.12 3.14
CA ARG A 26 -6.05 -0.90 3.48
C ARG A 26 -5.84 -0.45 4.92
N ARG A 27 -5.23 -1.30 5.75
CA ARG A 27 -4.92 -1.03 7.16
C ARG A 27 -3.43 -0.72 7.33
N PRO A 28 -3.06 0.00 8.40
CA PRO A 28 -1.66 0.22 8.75
C PRO A 28 -0.90 -1.09 8.92
N ILE A 29 0.33 -1.12 8.40
CA ILE A 29 1.22 -2.28 8.51
C ILE A 29 2.63 -1.85 8.87
N THR A 30 3.34 -2.71 9.58
CA THR A 30 4.79 -2.62 9.72
C THR A 30 5.41 -3.39 8.57
N ARG A 31 6.37 -2.77 7.88
CA ARG A 31 7.21 -3.40 6.87
C ARG A 31 8.62 -3.52 7.41
N MET A 32 9.13 -4.74 7.45
CA MET A 32 10.55 -5.03 7.67
C MET A 32 11.14 -5.68 6.41
N ASP A 33 12.24 -5.10 5.93
CA ASP A 33 13.08 -5.71 4.90
C ASP A 33 14.20 -6.47 5.64
N VAL A 34 14.39 -7.75 5.30
CA VAL A 34 15.35 -8.64 5.97
C VAL A 34 16.27 -9.32 4.97
N ALA A 35 17.52 -9.51 5.35
CA ALA A 35 18.45 -10.42 4.70
C ALA A 35 18.61 -11.66 5.58
N VAL A 36 18.58 -12.86 5.01
CA VAL A 36 18.64 -14.12 5.79
C VAL A 36 19.91 -14.94 5.59
N GLY A 37 20.75 -14.59 4.62
CA GLY A 37 22.02 -15.29 4.38
C GLY A 37 21.84 -16.80 4.22
N GLU A 38 22.64 -17.61 4.90
CA GLU A 38 22.52 -19.09 4.86
C GLU A 38 21.17 -19.62 5.39
N TYR A 39 20.41 -18.81 6.15
CA TYR A 39 19.06 -19.17 6.59
C TYR A 39 17.98 -19.06 5.51
N ASP A 40 18.38 -18.79 4.26
CA ASP A 40 17.52 -19.00 3.09
C ASP A 40 17.32 -20.49 2.78
N GLU A 41 18.31 -21.33 3.14
CA GLU A 41 18.27 -22.78 2.95
C GLU A 41 18.02 -23.55 4.25
N ILE A 42 18.15 -22.91 5.41
CA ILE A 42 17.93 -23.55 6.72
C ILE A 42 16.52 -23.26 7.23
N HIS A 43 15.70 -24.30 7.37
CA HIS A 43 14.32 -24.18 7.83
C HIS A 43 14.10 -24.71 9.25
N SER A 44 13.00 -24.28 9.88
CA SER A 44 12.64 -24.61 11.27
C SER A 44 12.72 -26.10 11.64
N ALA A 45 12.41 -27.03 10.72
CA ALA A 45 12.43 -28.47 10.99
C ALA A 45 13.84 -29.09 11.03
N GLU A 46 14.87 -28.39 10.55
CA GLU A 46 16.28 -28.84 10.63
C GLU A 46 16.94 -28.45 11.96
N VAL A 47 16.28 -27.61 12.75
CA VAL A 47 16.81 -27.10 14.01
C VAL A 47 16.12 -27.80 15.17
N PRO A 48 16.80 -28.74 15.86
CA PRO A 48 16.20 -29.49 16.95
C PRO A 48 15.71 -28.57 18.06
N GLY A 49 14.47 -28.78 18.52
CA GLY A 49 13.86 -28.01 19.61
C GLY A 49 13.35 -26.62 19.21
N PHE A 50 13.53 -26.19 17.95
CA PHE A 50 13.10 -24.86 17.49
C PHE A 50 11.59 -24.63 17.72
N THR A 51 10.77 -25.59 17.25
CA THR A 51 9.32 -25.46 17.31
C THR A 51 8.84 -25.50 18.77
N GLU A 52 9.42 -26.39 19.57
CA GLU A 52 9.09 -26.55 20.98
C GLU A 52 9.44 -25.31 21.79
N ALA A 53 10.63 -24.72 21.57
CA ALA A 53 11.06 -23.49 22.23
C ALA A 53 10.13 -22.32 21.87
N LEU A 54 9.79 -22.17 20.59
CA LEU A 54 8.90 -21.10 20.13
C LEU A 54 7.48 -21.25 20.69
N LEU A 55 6.92 -22.46 20.70
CA LEU A 55 5.59 -22.74 21.26
C LEU A 55 5.53 -22.63 22.78
N LYS A 56 6.65 -22.93 23.47
CA LYS A 56 6.76 -22.73 24.92
C LYS A 56 6.72 -21.24 25.25
N ALA A 57 7.47 -20.42 24.51
CA ALA A 57 7.52 -18.98 24.72
C ALA A 57 6.24 -18.27 24.24
N MET A 58 5.60 -18.78 23.19
CA MET A 58 4.45 -18.13 22.52
C MET A 58 3.32 -19.12 22.23
N PRO A 59 2.53 -19.54 23.24
CA PRO A 59 1.51 -20.56 23.07
C PRO A 59 0.38 -20.18 22.09
N GLY A 60 0.10 -18.89 21.91
CA GLY A 60 -0.97 -18.41 21.02
C GLY A 60 -0.70 -18.63 19.53
N LEU A 61 0.53 -18.96 19.14
CA LEU A 61 0.87 -19.40 17.77
C LEU A 61 0.06 -20.62 17.30
N TRP A 62 -0.55 -21.39 18.21
CA TRP A 62 -1.52 -22.43 17.87
C TRP A 62 -2.79 -21.90 17.20
N GLU A 63 -3.14 -20.65 17.41
CA GLU A 63 -4.31 -20.01 16.78
C GLU A 63 -4.02 -19.57 15.33
N HIS A 64 -2.74 -19.49 14.94
CA HIS A 64 -2.33 -18.98 13.63
C HIS A 64 -2.61 -19.98 12.51
N ARG A 65 -3.27 -19.49 11.45
CA ARG A 65 -3.82 -20.33 10.38
C ARG A 65 -2.91 -20.49 9.15
N CYS A 66 -2.00 -19.54 8.90
CA CYS A 66 -1.11 -19.53 7.72
C CYS A 66 -1.91 -19.78 6.41
N SER A 67 -1.23 -20.16 5.32
CA SER A 67 -1.83 -20.59 4.05
C SER A 67 -2.73 -21.85 4.13
N ILE A 68 -2.67 -22.61 5.23
CA ILE A 68 -3.49 -23.83 5.41
C ILE A 68 -4.94 -23.46 5.76
N GLY A 69 -5.16 -22.28 6.38
CA GLY A 69 -6.50 -21.73 6.64
C GLY A 69 -7.20 -22.31 7.88
N GLU A 70 -6.58 -23.27 8.57
CA GLU A 70 -7.12 -23.89 9.79
C GLU A 70 -6.27 -23.58 11.02
N ARG A 71 -6.89 -23.63 12.21
CA ARG A 71 -6.20 -23.45 13.49
C ARG A 71 -5.03 -24.42 13.60
N GLY A 72 -3.86 -23.92 14.02
CA GLY A 72 -2.62 -24.70 14.08
C GLY A 72 -1.94 -24.89 12.72
N GLY A 73 -2.42 -24.23 11.67
CA GLY A 73 -1.82 -24.28 10.34
C GLY A 73 -0.37 -23.77 10.34
N PHE A 74 -0.07 -22.71 11.09
CA PHE A 74 1.31 -22.24 11.24
C PHE A 74 2.20 -23.25 11.97
N VAL A 75 1.72 -23.86 13.06
CA VAL A 75 2.46 -24.90 13.80
C VAL A 75 2.76 -26.11 12.93
N THR A 76 1.79 -26.52 12.11
CA THR A 76 1.98 -27.58 11.12
C THR A 76 3.10 -27.21 10.14
N ARG A 77 3.16 -25.94 9.73
CA ARG A 77 4.20 -25.43 8.83
C ARG A 77 5.58 -25.38 9.51
N LEU A 78 5.67 -24.95 10.77
CA LEU A 78 6.91 -25.00 11.58
C LEU A 78 7.48 -26.42 11.65
N ARG A 79 6.63 -27.41 11.94
CA ARG A 79 7.04 -28.83 12.03
C ARG A 79 7.47 -29.42 10.69
N ARG A 80 6.86 -28.98 9.58
CA ARG A 80 7.25 -29.42 8.23
C ARG A 80 8.51 -28.72 7.71
N GLY A 81 8.82 -27.54 8.24
CA GLY A 81 9.89 -26.68 7.77
C GLY A 81 9.35 -25.39 7.15
N THR A 82 9.77 -24.26 7.70
CA THR A 82 9.58 -22.93 7.12
C THR A 82 10.72 -22.00 7.53
N TYR A 83 10.81 -20.85 6.87
CA TYR A 83 12.01 -20.01 6.87
C TYR A 83 11.84 -18.76 7.74
N ALA A 84 12.97 -18.20 8.16
CA ALA A 84 13.04 -17.06 9.08
C ALA A 84 12.07 -15.89 8.76
N PRO A 85 11.88 -15.44 7.51
CA PRO A 85 10.99 -14.31 7.21
C PRO A 85 9.52 -14.60 7.54
N HIS A 86 9.06 -15.81 7.22
CA HIS A 86 7.69 -16.24 7.49
C HIS A 86 7.47 -16.51 8.99
N ILE A 87 8.51 -16.95 9.70
CA ILE A 87 8.43 -17.09 11.16
C ILE A 87 8.36 -15.71 11.82
N ALA A 88 9.19 -14.76 11.38
CA ALA A 88 9.19 -13.39 11.89
C ALA A 88 7.83 -12.69 11.68
N GLU A 89 7.15 -12.95 10.56
CA GLU A 89 5.77 -12.48 10.31
C GLU A 89 4.81 -12.90 11.44
N HIS A 90 4.77 -14.20 11.73
CA HIS A 90 3.86 -14.74 12.74
C HIS A 90 4.28 -14.39 14.17
N VAL A 91 5.57 -14.32 14.45
CA VAL A 91 6.07 -13.87 15.76
C VAL A 91 5.72 -12.39 15.99
N GLY A 92 5.86 -11.53 14.98
CA GLY A 92 5.49 -10.12 15.07
C GLY A 92 3.99 -9.90 15.30
N LEU A 93 3.14 -10.73 14.69
CA LEU A 93 1.70 -10.74 14.96
C LEU A 93 1.39 -11.21 16.38
N GLU A 94 1.96 -12.35 16.81
CA GLU A 94 1.68 -12.91 18.13
C GLU A 94 2.17 -12.01 19.26
N LEU A 95 3.33 -11.36 19.13
CA LEU A 95 3.81 -10.38 20.12
C LEU A 95 2.79 -9.27 20.37
N GLN A 96 2.08 -8.82 19.32
CA GLN A 96 1.01 -7.84 19.44
C GLN A 96 -0.27 -8.46 20.03
N THR A 97 -0.63 -9.68 19.63
CA THR A 97 -1.77 -10.40 20.20
C THR A 97 -1.61 -10.64 21.71
N MET A 98 -0.40 -10.94 22.18
CA MET A 98 -0.09 -11.17 23.59
C MET A 98 -0.31 -9.93 24.47
N ILE A 99 -0.26 -8.72 23.89
CA ILE A 99 -0.61 -7.47 24.60
C ILE A 99 -2.08 -7.06 24.39
N GLY A 100 -2.87 -7.88 23.71
CA GLY A 100 -4.30 -7.67 23.49
C GLY A 100 -4.67 -6.96 22.20
N HIS A 101 -3.74 -6.74 21.27
CA HIS A 101 -4.07 -6.17 19.96
C HIS A 101 -4.75 -7.20 19.06
N ASP A 102 -5.85 -6.81 18.41
CA ASP A 102 -6.51 -7.63 17.40
C ASP A 102 -5.88 -7.37 16.01
N VAL A 103 -4.81 -8.12 15.72
CA VAL A 103 -4.10 -8.09 14.43
C VAL A 103 -3.95 -9.49 13.87
N GLY A 104 -4.06 -9.64 12.55
CA GLY A 104 -3.98 -10.97 11.93
C GLY A 104 -3.55 -11.00 10.47
N TYR A 105 -3.38 -9.83 9.83
CA TYR A 105 -2.85 -9.78 8.47
C TYR A 105 -1.33 -9.73 8.48
N GLY A 106 -0.70 -10.62 7.72
CA GLY A 106 0.73 -10.61 7.46
C GLY A 106 1.05 -11.24 6.11
N ARG A 107 2.23 -10.90 5.57
CA ARG A 107 2.83 -11.57 4.41
C ARG A 107 4.36 -11.45 4.43
N ALA A 108 5.04 -12.55 4.12
CA ALA A 108 6.43 -12.58 3.71
C ALA A 108 6.56 -12.81 2.19
N ARG A 109 7.38 -11.98 1.52
CA ARG A 109 7.65 -12.07 0.08
C ARG A 109 9.15 -11.95 -0.19
N GLY A 110 9.63 -12.69 -1.18
CA GLY A 110 11.01 -12.58 -1.66
C GLY A 110 11.34 -11.18 -2.18
N GLY A 111 12.61 -10.83 -2.03
CA GLY A 111 13.25 -9.60 -2.44
C GLY A 111 13.61 -9.58 -3.91
N ASP A 112 14.38 -8.56 -4.32
CA ASP A 112 14.96 -8.48 -5.67
C ASP A 112 16.20 -9.36 -5.79
N ARG A 113 16.83 -9.66 -4.66
CA ARG A 113 18.01 -10.52 -4.53
C ARG A 113 17.66 -11.74 -3.70
N GLU A 114 18.32 -12.84 -4.01
CA GLU A 114 18.29 -14.07 -3.21
C GLU A 114 18.73 -13.77 -1.76
N GLY A 115 18.11 -14.44 -0.80
CA GLY A 115 18.30 -14.16 0.63
C GLY A 115 17.70 -12.83 1.12
N GLU A 116 17.07 -12.01 0.28
CA GLU A 116 16.36 -10.81 0.72
C GLU A 116 14.85 -11.03 0.74
N TYR A 117 14.17 -10.45 1.72
CA TYR A 117 12.73 -10.59 1.88
C TYR A 117 12.11 -9.29 2.38
N THR A 118 10.87 -9.04 1.97
CA THR A 118 9.99 -8.05 2.59
C THR A 118 8.92 -8.79 3.38
N VAL A 119 8.89 -8.52 4.69
CA VAL A 119 7.87 -9.03 5.61
C VAL A 119 6.99 -7.86 6.04
N VAL A 120 5.68 -8.04 5.93
CA VAL A 120 4.70 -7.07 6.38
C VAL A 120 3.74 -7.72 7.36
N PHE A 121 3.31 -6.98 8.38
CA PHE A 121 2.24 -7.39 9.27
C PHE A 121 1.47 -6.19 9.80
N GLU A 122 0.18 -6.38 10.06
CA GLU A 122 -0.72 -5.35 10.60
C GLU A 122 -0.30 -4.89 11.98
N HIS A 123 -0.52 -3.60 12.25
CA HIS A 123 -0.40 -3.02 13.58
C HIS A 123 -1.54 -2.05 13.85
N LEU A 124 -1.89 -1.89 15.13
CA LEU A 124 -2.80 -0.83 15.58
C LEU A 124 -2.04 0.46 15.90
N HIS A 125 -0.89 0.33 16.57
CA HIS A 125 -0.03 1.44 16.95
C HIS A 125 1.32 1.31 16.24
N ALA A 126 1.76 2.39 15.59
CA ALA A 126 2.98 2.36 14.78
C ALA A 126 4.23 2.03 15.61
N GLU A 127 4.36 2.58 16.81
CA GLU A 127 5.52 2.33 17.68
C GLU A 127 5.56 0.87 18.16
N VAL A 128 4.41 0.33 18.58
CA VAL A 128 4.26 -1.08 18.94
C VAL A 128 4.61 -1.97 17.75
N GLY A 129 4.07 -1.69 16.57
CA GLY A 129 4.33 -2.48 15.37
C GLY A 129 5.80 -2.50 14.97
N MET A 130 6.46 -1.33 15.01
CA MET A 130 7.89 -1.19 14.70
C MET A 130 8.77 -1.93 15.72
N ARG A 131 8.43 -1.82 17.01
CA ARG A 131 9.18 -2.52 18.05
C ARG A 131 8.94 -4.03 18.01
N ALA A 132 7.72 -4.46 17.72
CA ALA A 132 7.36 -5.86 17.54
C ALA A 132 8.16 -6.49 16.38
N ALA A 133 8.44 -5.76 15.30
CA ALA A 133 9.29 -6.28 14.21
C ALA A 133 10.72 -6.56 14.67
N ALA A 134 11.32 -5.64 15.42
CA ALA A 134 12.67 -5.80 15.95
C ALA A 134 12.75 -6.97 16.95
N LEU A 135 11.78 -7.06 17.86
CA LEU A 135 11.67 -8.13 18.85
C LEU A 135 11.35 -9.48 18.20
N ALA A 136 10.58 -9.49 17.11
CA ALA A 136 10.31 -10.70 16.33
C ALA A 136 11.58 -11.24 15.68
N LEU A 137 12.39 -10.36 15.09
CA LEU A 137 13.69 -10.75 14.54
C LEU A 137 14.60 -11.34 15.62
N GLU A 138 14.72 -10.67 16.77
CA GLU A 138 15.51 -11.17 17.90
C GLU A 138 15.01 -12.54 18.39
N THR A 139 13.70 -12.70 18.55
CA THR A 139 13.07 -13.96 18.96
C THR A 139 13.38 -15.09 17.99
N VAL A 140 13.31 -14.82 16.68
CA VAL A 140 13.62 -15.79 15.62
C VAL A 140 15.10 -16.17 15.65
N GLN A 141 16.01 -15.20 15.77
CA GLN A 141 17.45 -15.46 15.87
C GLN A 141 17.76 -16.35 17.07
N ARG A 142 17.23 -16.00 18.26
CA ARG A 142 17.43 -16.77 19.49
C ARG A 142 16.83 -18.17 19.40
N ALA A 143 15.69 -18.33 18.73
CA ALA A 143 15.11 -19.65 18.47
C ALA A 143 16.03 -20.52 17.60
N PHE A 144 16.61 -19.95 16.54
CA PHE A 144 17.57 -20.65 15.68
C PHE A 144 18.90 -20.97 16.38
N ALA A 145 19.34 -20.11 17.31
CA ALA A 145 20.52 -20.32 18.15
C ALA A 145 20.29 -21.35 19.27
N GLY A 146 19.03 -21.70 19.59
CA GLY A 146 18.69 -22.55 20.72
C GLY A 146 18.74 -21.83 22.08
N GLU A 147 18.59 -20.50 22.06
CA GLU A 147 18.72 -19.59 23.20
C GLU A 147 17.40 -18.93 23.61
N LEU A 148 16.30 -19.29 22.94
CA LEU A 148 14.96 -18.81 23.26
C LEU A 148 14.39 -19.58 24.46
N ASP A 149 14.07 -18.85 25.53
CA ASP A 149 13.38 -19.40 26.71
C ASP A 149 12.00 -18.77 26.92
N THR A 150 11.93 -17.43 26.88
CA THR A 150 10.71 -16.65 27.05
C THR A 150 10.74 -15.37 26.18
N VAL A 151 9.56 -14.81 25.91
CA VAL A 151 9.36 -13.48 25.31
C VAL A 151 8.76 -12.47 26.30
N ASP A 152 8.71 -12.77 27.60
CA ASP A 152 8.05 -11.92 28.61
C ASP A 152 8.59 -10.48 28.62
N HIS A 153 9.90 -10.28 28.42
CA HIS A 153 10.46 -8.94 28.33
C HIS A 153 9.91 -8.17 27.12
N ALA A 154 9.72 -8.87 25.99
CA ALA A 154 9.25 -8.28 24.75
C ALA A 154 7.79 -7.85 24.93
N VAL A 155 6.97 -8.71 25.55
CA VAL A 155 5.57 -8.41 25.90
C VAL A 155 5.49 -7.21 26.85
N ALA A 156 6.29 -7.19 27.92
CA ALA A 156 6.29 -6.09 28.88
C ALA A 156 6.71 -4.75 28.23
N GLU A 157 7.70 -4.79 27.34
CA GLU A 157 8.13 -3.60 26.59
C GLU A 157 7.03 -3.09 25.65
N LEU A 158 6.37 -3.99 24.93
CA LEU A 158 5.28 -3.61 24.01
C LEU A 158 4.04 -3.11 24.77
N GLN A 159 3.74 -3.65 25.95
CA GLN A 159 2.69 -3.13 26.84
C GLN A 159 2.99 -1.69 27.25
N ALA A 160 4.22 -1.40 27.67
CA ALA A 160 4.62 -0.04 28.04
C ALA A 160 4.49 0.95 26.87
N LEU A 161 4.79 0.51 25.64
CA LEU A 161 4.58 1.32 24.43
C LEU A 161 3.10 1.53 24.11
N ALA A 162 2.26 0.51 24.32
CA ALA A 162 0.81 0.61 24.08
C ALA A 162 0.10 1.52 25.09
N GLU A 163 0.66 1.70 26.28
CA GLU A 163 0.16 2.66 27.28
C GLU A 163 0.54 4.12 26.97
N ALA A 164 1.50 4.35 26.07
CA ALA A 164 1.89 5.69 25.65
C ALA A 164 0.76 6.36 24.83
N PRO A 165 0.62 7.70 24.89
CA PRO A 165 -0.40 8.40 24.11
C PRO A 165 -0.26 8.11 22.61
N ASP A 166 -1.35 7.62 22.02
CA ASP A 166 -1.37 7.27 20.59
C ASP A 166 -1.15 8.51 19.72
N ILE A 167 -0.37 8.36 18.64
CA ILE A 167 -0.30 9.40 17.61
C ILE A 167 -1.60 9.29 16.82
N PRO A 168 -2.45 10.32 16.79
CA PRO A 168 -3.72 10.25 16.06
C PRO A 168 -3.46 9.79 14.63
N GLY A 169 -4.27 8.83 14.16
CA GLY A 169 -4.27 8.41 12.78
C GLY A 169 -4.44 9.60 11.83
N LEU A 170 -4.19 9.37 10.54
CA LEU A 170 -4.44 10.41 9.54
C LEU A 170 -5.90 10.87 9.64
N THR A 171 -6.10 12.17 9.88
CA THR A 171 -7.42 12.82 9.91
C THR A 171 -7.58 13.84 8.80
N SER A 172 -6.50 14.13 8.06
CA SER A 172 -6.52 15.07 6.94
C SER A 172 -7.44 14.58 5.83
N ARG A 173 -8.33 15.46 5.40
CA ARG A 173 -9.16 15.32 4.21
C ARG A 173 -8.64 16.28 3.17
N VAL A 174 -8.49 15.80 1.94
CA VAL A 174 -7.98 16.57 0.82
C VAL A 174 -8.99 16.55 -0.32
N LEU A 175 -8.88 17.47 -1.26
CA LEU A 175 -9.74 17.48 -2.44
C LEU A 175 -9.29 16.41 -3.42
N CYS A 176 -7.98 16.36 -3.71
CA CYS A 176 -7.42 15.53 -4.75
C CYS A 176 -6.08 14.93 -4.35
N GLY A 177 -5.92 13.62 -4.54
CA GLY A 177 -4.60 13.00 -4.63
C GLY A 177 -4.18 12.81 -6.09
N ILE A 178 -2.91 13.05 -6.42
CA ILE A 178 -2.37 12.87 -7.77
C ILE A 178 -1.17 11.91 -7.73
N THR A 179 -1.17 10.85 -8.56
CA THR A 179 -0.03 9.93 -8.73
C THR A 179 0.23 9.60 -10.21
N GLY A 180 1.35 8.95 -10.48
CA GLY A 180 1.84 8.59 -11.81
C GLY A 180 3.37 8.65 -11.86
N GLY A 181 3.98 8.25 -12.97
CA GLY A 181 5.43 8.31 -13.19
C GLY A 181 5.98 9.73 -13.27
N GLY A 182 5.22 10.65 -13.87
CA GLY A 182 5.62 12.05 -14.08
C GLY A 182 4.48 13.05 -13.89
N ASP A 183 4.76 14.32 -14.21
CA ASP A 183 3.79 15.41 -14.43
C ASP A 183 2.76 15.73 -13.34
N ARG A 184 2.83 15.11 -12.14
CA ARG A 184 1.90 15.34 -11.02
C ARG A 184 1.78 16.82 -10.65
N ALA A 185 2.92 17.49 -10.48
CA ALA A 185 2.97 18.92 -10.17
C ALA A 185 2.37 19.78 -11.30
N ALA A 186 2.58 19.39 -12.56
CA ALA A 186 2.01 20.11 -13.71
C ALA A 186 0.48 20.01 -13.74
N VAL A 187 -0.08 18.85 -13.36
CA VAL A 187 -1.53 18.65 -13.22
C VAL A 187 -2.09 19.51 -12.10
N ARG A 188 -1.44 19.52 -10.93
CA ARG A 188 -1.82 20.42 -9.84
C ARG A 188 -1.82 21.88 -10.31
N ASP A 189 -0.74 22.33 -10.94
CA ASP A 189 -0.60 23.71 -11.39
C ASP A 189 -1.65 24.07 -12.46
N GLU A 190 -2.02 23.13 -13.33
CA GLU A 190 -3.12 23.28 -14.28
C GLU A 190 -4.51 23.31 -13.62
N MET A 191 -4.75 22.52 -12.57
CA MET A 191 -5.99 22.63 -11.79
C MET A 191 -6.12 24.01 -11.13
N LEU A 192 -5.02 24.54 -10.57
CA LEU A 192 -5.00 25.88 -9.99
C LEU A 192 -5.26 26.97 -11.03
N ARG A 193 -4.63 26.85 -12.20
CA ARG A 193 -4.86 27.75 -13.35
C ARG A 193 -6.33 27.75 -13.80
N ARG A 194 -7.03 26.63 -13.61
CA ARG A 194 -8.45 26.44 -13.94
C ARG A 194 -9.41 26.87 -12.82
N GLY A 195 -8.90 27.45 -11.74
CA GLY A 195 -9.71 28.10 -10.71
C GLY A 195 -9.91 27.30 -9.42
N VAL A 196 -9.24 26.14 -9.25
CA VAL A 196 -9.23 25.47 -7.94
C VAL A 196 -8.46 26.34 -6.96
N SER A 197 -9.11 26.74 -5.86
CA SER A 197 -8.58 27.75 -4.94
C SER A 197 -7.71 27.15 -3.82
N ASP A 198 -7.97 25.92 -3.41
CA ASP A 198 -7.33 25.28 -2.26
C ASP A 198 -6.14 24.40 -2.66
N ALA A 199 -5.03 25.02 -3.06
CA ALA A 199 -3.82 24.32 -3.48
C ALA A 199 -3.28 23.33 -2.44
N GLU A 200 -3.42 23.65 -1.15
CA GLU A 200 -2.96 22.81 -0.04
C GLU A 200 -3.76 21.50 0.08
N LEU A 201 -4.95 21.43 -0.52
CA LEU A 201 -5.81 20.25 -0.56
C LEU A 201 -5.61 19.41 -1.84
N ILE A 202 -4.64 19.75 -2.68
CA ILE A 202 -4.21 18.93 -3.81
C ILE A 202 -2.83 18.35 -3.48
N VAL A 203 -2.79 17.03 -3.28
CA VAL A 203 -1.60 16.34 -2.80
C VAL A 203 -0.98 15.50 -3.90
N ASP A 204 0.25 15.84 -4.29
CA ASP A 204 1.06 14.98 -5.15
C ASP A 204 1.63 13.83 -4.32
N VAL A 205 1.39 12.60 -4.75
CA VAL A 205 1.92 11.41 -4.11
C VAL A 205 2.76 10.65 -5.12
N THR A 206 4.05 10.51 -4.85
CA THR A 206 4.93 9.74 -5.73
C THR A 206 4.71 8.24 -5.55
N PRO A 207 4.93 7.40 -6.58
CA PRO A 207 4.84 5.94 -6.43
C PRO A 207 5.81 5.40 -5.37
N SER A 208 7.01 5.97 -5.27
CA SER A 208 7.96 5.65 -4.18
C SER A 208 7.42 5.98 -2.79
N TYR A 209 6.70 7.09 -2.63
CA TYR A 209 6.07 7.44 -1.35
C TYR A 209 4.94 6.47 -1.01
N LEU A 210 4.04 6.18 -1.98
CA LEU A 210 2.96 5.19 -1.80
C LEU A 210 3.51 3.83 -1.35
N LEU A 211 4.60 3.38 -1.97
CA LEU A 211 5.22 2.09 -1.67
C LEU A 211 5.85 2.03 -0.27
N ASN A 212 6.42 3.15 0.20
CA ASN A 212 7.21 3.19 1.44
C ASN A 212 6.46 3.71 2.66
N ALA A 213 5.40 4.50 2.47
CA ALA A 213 4.66 5.15 3.54
C ALA A 213 3.14 4.93 3.48
N GLY A 214 2.60 4.52 2.32
CA GLY A 214 1.16 4.50 2.08
C GLY A 214 0.60 5.89 1.77
N LEU A 215 -0.70 6.08 1.94
CA LEU A 215 -1.35 7.36 1.69
C LEU A 215 -0.97 8.42 2.75
N PRO A 216 -0.68 9.67 2.34
CA PRO A 216 -0.39 10.76 3.28
C PRO A 216 -1.64 11.43 3.88
N TYR A 217 -2.83 11.02 3.47
CA TYR A 217 -4.12 11.56 3.93
C TYR A 217 -5.11 10.44 4.23
N ALA A 218 -6.16 10.79 4.97
CA ALA A 218 -7.20 9.85 5.37
C ALA A 218 -8.24 9.64 4.27
N ARG A 219 -8.59 10.73 3.57
CA ARG A 219 -9.65 10.73 2.56
C ARG A 219 -9.42 11.81 1.52
N SER A 220 -9.86 11.53 0.29
CA SER A 220 -9.95 12.47 -0.82
C SER A 220 -11.32 12.42 -1.49
N GLU A 221 -11.73 13.52 -2.12
CA GLU A 221 -12.98 13.59 -2.90
C GLU A 221 -12.78 12.97 -4.28
N ILE A 222 -11.64 13.25 -4.90
CA ILE A 222 -11.20 12.68 -6.17
C ILE A 222 -9.75 12.21 -6.12
N ALA A 223 -9.36 11.39 -7.08
CA ALA A 223 -7.97 11.02 -7.33
C ALA A 223 -7.65 11.10 -8.83
N VAL A 224 -6.42 11.48 -9.16
CA VAL A 224 -5.89 11.47 -10.53
C VAL A 224 -4.71 10.51 -10.59
N ILE A 225 -4.81 9.49 -11.44
CA ILE A 225 -3.72 8.58 -11.78
C ILE A 225 -3.34 8.89 -13.22
N LEU A 226 -2.08 9.30 -13.45
CA LEU A 226 -1.66 9.84 -14.76
C LEU A 226 -1.15 8.78 -15.72
N ASP A 227 -0.53 7.74 -15.19
CA ASP A 227 0.06 6.63 -15.94
C ASP A 227 0.47 5.52 -14.95
N THR A 228 0.93 4.41 -15.51
CA THR A 228 1.47 3.24 -14.80
C THR A 228 2.96 3.02 -15.15
N ASP A 229 3.62 4.03 -15.74
CA ASP A 229 5.04 4.00 -16.13
C ASP A 229 5.93 4.52 -14.99
N LEU A 230 6.19 3.64 -14.02
CA LEU A 230 6.81 4.03 -12.75
C LEU A 230 8.34 3.97 -12.83
N GLN A 231 9.00 5.08 -12.49
CA GLN A 231 10.46 5.20 -12.59
C GLN A 231 11.18 5.32 -11.23
N ASP A 232 10.46 5.69 -10.17
CA ASP A 232 11.03 5.96 -8.84
C ASP A 232 10.88 4.78 -7.85
N VAL A 233 10.45 3.62 -8.33
CA VAL A 233 10.29 2.39 -7.53
C VAL A 233 11.23 1.28 -8.00
N PRO A 234 11.54 0.26 -7.18
CA PRO A 234 12.32 -0.91 -7.62
C PRO A 234 11.67 -1.63 -8.80
N GLU A 235 12.48 -2.29 -9.65
CA GLU A 235 12.05 -2.92 -10.91
C GLU A 235 10.85 -3.87 -10.73
N ARG A 236 10.86 -4.69 -9.68
CA ARG A 236 9.76 -5.61 -9.36
C ARG A 236 8.40 -4.96 -9.08
N TYR A 237 8.33 -3.64 -8.94
CA TYR A 237 7.10 -2.88 -8.75
C TYR A 237 6.71 -2.10 -10.02
N ARG A 238 7.53 -2.18 -11.07
CA ARG A 238 7.25 -1.64 -12.41
C ARG A 238 6.64 -2.69 -13.34
N GLU A 239 6.69 -3.95 -12.94
CA GLU A 239 6.10 -5.07 -13.66
C GLU A 239 4.57 -4.92 -13.76
N GLU A 240 4.03 -5.29 -14.93
CA GLU A 240 2.60 -5.37 -15.20
C GLU A 240 1.88 -6.18 -14.11
N GLY A 241 0.75 -5.66 -13.66
CA GLY A 241 -0.03 -6.09 -12.50
C GLY A 241 0.37 -5.38 -11.21
N ARG A 242 1.66 -5.07 -11.00
CA ARG A 242 2.16 -4.47 -9.74
C ARG A 242 2.24 -2.95 -9.79
N ASN A 243 2.62 -2.40 -10.93
CA ASN A 243 2.57 -0.96 -11.17
C ASN A 243 1.13 -0.45 -11.08
N GLU A 244 0.15 -1.12 -11.70
CA GLU A 244 -1.27 -0.73 -11.61
C GLU A 244 -1.77 -0.90 -10.17
N GLN A 245 -1.42 -2.01 -9.50
CA GLN A 245 -1.75 -2.20 -8.09
C GLN A 245 -1.22 -1.05 -7.22
N LEU A 246 0.02 -0.61 -7.45
CA LEU A 246 0.65 0.44 -6.64
C LEU A 246 -0.04 1.79 -6.80
N VAL A 247 -0.29 2.23 -8.04
CA VAL A 247 -0.99 3.51 -8.24
C VAL A 247 -2.46 3.44 -7.83
N SER A 248 -3.09 2.26 -7.90
CA SER A 248 -4.48 2.05 -7.48
C SER A 248 -4.70 2.22 -5.98
N VAL A 249 -3.64 2.21 -5.15
CA VAL A 249 -3.74 2.57 -3.72
C VAL A 249 -4.40 3.94 -3.53
N LEU A 250 -4.23 4.87 -4.47
CA LEU A 250 -4.86 6.19 -4.43
C LEU A 250 -6.40 6.10 -4.40
N ALA A 251 -6.98 5.12 -5.09
CA ALA A 251 -8.43 4.92 -5.13
C ALA A 251 -8.98 4.43 -3.78
N ASP A 252 -8.23 3.68 -2.99
CA ASP A 252 -8.64 3.27 -1.64
C ASP A 252 -8.75 4.46 -0.67
N GLY A 253 -8.12 5.60 -1.00
CA GLY A 253 -8.24 6.86 -0.27
C GLY A 253 -9.37 7.77 -0.75
N VAL A 254 -10.06 7.44 -1.83
CA VAL A 254 -11.19 8.23 -2.33
C VAL A 254 -12.46 7.84 -1.58
N ARG A 255 -13.30 8.83 -1.25
CA ARG A 255 -14.58 8.53 -0.61
C ARG A 255 -15.44 7.62 -1.50
N ARG A 256 -16.32 6.83 -0.87
CA ARG A 256 -17.36 6.11 -1.61
C ARG A 256 -18.14 7.08 -2.49
N ASP A 257 -18.38 6.67 -3.74
CA ASP A 257 -19.02 7.47 -4.80
C ASP A 257 -18.23 8.73 -5.24
N GLY A 258 -17.02 8.93 -4.72
CA GLY A 258 -16.03 9.86 -5.27
C GLY A 258 -15.51 9.42 -6.63
N ILE A 259 -14.66 10.23 -7.27
CA ILE A 259 -14.28 10.04 -8.68
C ILE A 259 -12.77 9.78 -8.81
N VAL A 260 -12.41 8.68 -9.46
CA VAL A 260 -11.02 8.39 -9.83
C VAL A 260 -10.84 8.63 -11.33
N ILE A 261 -9.88 9.48 -11.67
CA ILE A 261 -9.54 9.88 -13.03
C ILE A 261 -8.31 9.10 -13.46
N VAL A 262 -8.42 8.37 -14.57
CA VAL A 262 -7.37 7.47 -15.05
C VAL A 262 -7.20 7.55 -16.57
N PRO A 263 -6.07 7.13 -17.14
CA PRO A 263 -5.94 7.08 -18.59
C PRO A 263 -6.88 6.00 -19.14
N ALA A 264 -7.53 6.29 -20.26
CA ALA A 264 -8.51 5.37 -20.85
C ALA A 264 -7.98 3.94 -21.10
N PRO A 265 -6.71 3.73 -21.50
CA PRO A 265 -6.16 2.38 -21.68
C PRO A 265 -6.03 1.54 -20.40
N GLU A 266 -5.93 2.15 -19.21
CA GLU A 266 -5.59 1.48 -17.93
C GLU A 266 -6.81 0.79 -17.31
N TRP A 267 -7.20 -0.37 -17.84
CA TRP A 267 -8.44 -1.04 -17.43
C TRP A 267 -8.33 -1.69 -16.04
N GLU A 268 -7.16 -2.18 -15.64
CA GLU A 268 -6.90 -2.72 -14.31
C GLU A 268 -7.09 -1.65 -13.23
N VAL A 269 -6.62 -0.42 -13.50
CA VAL A 269 -6.78 0.72 -12.60
C VAL A 269 -8.25 1.14 -12.52
N GLN A 270 -8.99 1.12 -13.64
CA GLN A 270 -10.43 1.37 -13.65
C GLN A 270 -11.19 0.34 -12.80
N ASP A 271 -10.85 -0.95 -12.91
CA ASP A 271 -11.47 -2.01 -12.13
C ASP A 271 -11.12 -1.92 -10.64
N ALA A 272 -9.88 -1.55 -10.30
CA ALA A 272 -9.47 -1.30 -8.92
C ALA A 272 -10.25 -0.13 -8.30
N ALA A 273 -10.43 0.98 -9.03
CA ALA A 273 -11.23 2.11 -8.57
C ALA A 273 -12.69 1.71 -8.29
N ARG A 274 -13.29 0.87 -9.15
CA ARG A 274 -14.65 0.36 -8.94
C ARG A 274 -14.73 -0.60 -7.76
N ALA A 275 -13.72 -1.43 -7.56
CA ALA A 275 -13.63 -2.31 -6.38
C ALA A 275 -13.51 -1.50 -5.07
N ALA A 276 -12.92 -0.30 -5.14
CA ALA A 276 -12.92 0.70 -4.07
C ALA A 276 -14.24 1.50 -3.97
N GLN A 277 -15.28 1.13 -4.72
CA GLN A 277 -16.59 1.80 -4.74
C GLN A 277 -16.53 3.26 -5.22
N CYS A 278 -15.57 3.57 -6.08
CA CYS A 278 -15.47 4.87 -6.73
C CYS A 278 -16.15 4.86 -8.11
N ARG A 279 -16.56 6.04 -8.56
CA ARG A 279 -16.89 6.29 -9.97
C ARG A 279 -15.60 6.52 -10.74
N VAL A 280 -15.62 6.18 -12.02
CA VAL A 280 -14.45 6.28 -12.91
C VAL A 280 -14.68 7.37 -13.92
N ALA A 281 -13.73 8.28 -14.08
CA ALA A 281 -13.62 9.15 -15.23
C ALA A 281 -12.34 8.80 -15.99
N VAL A 282 -12.35 8.88 -17.32
CA VAL A 282 -11.17 8.51 -18.11
C VAL A 282 -10.72 9.67 -18.99
N PHE A 283 -9.42 9.75 -19.25
CA PHE A 283 -8.89 10.74 -20.18
C PHE A 283 -8.05 10.13 -21.30
N SER A 284 -7.98 10.85 -22.42
CA SER A 284 -7.13 10.51 -23.56
C SER A 284 -6.61 11.78 -24.23
N THR A 285 -5.44 11.70 -24.86
CA THR A 285 -4.93 12.76 -25.75
C THR A 285 -5.39 12.58 -27.19
N ARG A 286 -6.16 11.52 -27.48
CA ARG A 286 -6.74 11.22 -28.79
C ARG A 286 -8.15 11.80 -28.89
N ASP A 287 -8.59 12.04 -30.12
CA ASP A 287 -9.94 12.55 -30.45
C ASP A 287 -11.07 11.52 -30.30
N THR A 288 -10.68 10.26 -30.19
CA THR A 288 -11.57 9.10 -30.13
C THR A 288 -11.04 8.10 -29.11
N VAL A 289 -11.92 7.67 -28.21
CA VAL A 289 -11.63 6.65 -27.19
C VAL A 289 -12.45 5.41 -27.51
N PRO A 290 -11.83 4.22 -27.68
CA PRO A 290 -12.59 3.02 -27.99
C PRO A 290 -13.60 2.69 -26.88
N VAL A 291 -14.81 2.26 -27.24
CA VAL A 291 -15.93 1.98 -26.31
C VAL A 291 -15.53 1.08 -25.14
N ARG A 292 -14.64 0.11 -25.37
CA ARG A 292 -14.15 -0.78 -24.31
C ARG A 292 -13.47 -0.03 -23.14
N HIS A 293 -12.85 1.11 -23.42
CA HIS A 293 -12.12 1.94 -22.46
C HIS A 293 -13.00 3.00 -21.79
N THR A 294 -14.22 3.21 -22.27
CA THR A 294 -15.19 4.17 -21.69
C THR A 294 -16.40 3.48 -21.07
N ARG A 295 -16.47 2.15 -21.14
CA ARG A 295 -17.64 1.34 -20.74
C ARG A 295 -18.12 1.62 -19.32
N VAL A 296 -17.19 1.89 -18.41
CA VAL A 296 -17.47 2.14 -16.98
C VAL A 296 -17.32 3.61 -16.60
N ALA A 297 -16.88 4.45 -17.55
CA ALA A 297 -16.57 5.84 -17.30
C ALA A 297 -17.85 6.68 -17.24
N ILE A 298 -17.98 7.51 -16.20
CA ILE A 298 -19.08 8.48 -16.06
C ILE A 298 -18.82 9.75 -16.88
N ALA A 299 -17.54 10.03 -17.15
CA ALA A 299 -17.05 11.18 -17.90
C ALA A 299 -15.78 10.81 -18.68
N VAL A 300 -15.61 11.40 -19.85
CA VAL A 300 -14.46 11.17 -20.74
C VAL A 300 -13.84 12.51 -21.17
N GLY A 301 -12.61 12.78 -20.73
CA GLY A 301 -11.82 13.91 -21.20
C GLY A 301 -11.01 13.55 -22.46
N MET A 302 -11.04 14.39 -23.49
CA MET A 302 -10.30 14.15 -24.73
C MET A 302 -9.84 15.44 -25.43
N VAL A 303 -8.97 15.31 -26.43
CA VAL A 303 -8.56 16.42 -27.30
C VAL A 303 -9.27 16.29 -28.64
N ARG A 304 -10.07 17.28 -29.02
CA ARG A 304 -10.77 17.34 -30.32
C ARG A 304 -10.56 18.70 -30.95
N ASP A 305 -10.05 18.73 -32.19
CA ASP A 305 -9.80 19.96 -32.97
C ASP A 305 -9.00 21.04 -32.21
N GLY A 306 -7.96 20.63 -31.47
CA GLY A 306 -7.12 21.53 -30.69
C GLY A 306 -7.79 22.12 -29.44
N ARG A 307 -8.92 21.55 -29.01
CA ARG A 307 -9.63 21.90 -27.79
C ARG A 307 -9.74 20.70 -26.86
N ILE A 308 -9.87 20.99 -25.57
CA ILE A 308 -10.13 19.99 -24.55
C ILE A 308 -11.64 19.87 -24.42
N VAL A 309 -12.14 18.65 -24.56
CA VAL A 309 -13.56 18.34 -24.55
C VAL A 309 -13.83 17.31 -23.46
N ILE A 310 -14.90 17.49 -22.70
CA ILE A 310 -15.34 16.56 -21.66
C ILE A 310 -16.72 16.06 -22.06
N GLU A 311 -16.85 14.74 -22.24
CA GLU A 311 -18.12 14.09 -22.53
C GLU A 311 -18.68 13.44 -21.26
N THR A 312 -19.85 13.90 -20.80
CA THR A 312 -20.51 13.42 -19.57
C THR A 312 -21.97 13.14 -19.88
N ARG A 313 -22.44 11.90 -19.67
CA ARG A 313 -23.85 11.48 -19.91
C ARG A 313 -24.40 11.81 -21.31
N GLY A 314 -23.54 11.87 -22.32
CA GLY A 314 -23.90 12.21 -23.71
C GLY A 314 -23.92 13.71 -24.02
N GLU A 315 -23.67 14.56 -23.03
CA GLU A 315 -23.43 15.98 -23.20
C GLU A 315 -21.93 16.23 -23.41
N VAL A 316 -21.61 17.29 -24.16
CA VAL A 316 -20.24 17.62 -24.57
C VAL A 316 -19.93 19.03 -24.09
N ASP A 317 -19.00 19.14 -23.14
CA ASP A 317 -18.54 20.41 -22.59
C ASP A 317 -17.19 20.80 -23.20
N ASP A 318 -17.08 22.04 -23.68
CA ASP A 318 -15.82 22.64 -24.12
C ASP A 318 -15.05 23.18 -22.91
N ALA A 319 -13.95 22.52 -22.56
CA ALA A 319 -13.08 22.88 -21.44
C ALA A 319 -11.94 23.82 -21.84
N GLY A 320 -12.01 24.42 -23.04
CA GLY A 320 -11.09 25.44 -23.52
C GLY A 320 -10.03 24.93 -24.51
N PRO A 321 -9.19 25.85 -25.03
CA PRO A 321 -8.16 25.50 -26.01
C PRO A 321 -7.05 24.63 -25.38
N LEU A 322 -6.52 23.69 -26.17
CA LEU A 322 -5.29 22.99 -25.82
C LEU A 322 -4.10 23.93 -26.01
N ARG A 323 -3.28 24.08 -24.98
CA ARG A 323 -2.08 24.92 -25.03
C ARG A 323 -0.88 24.10 -25.50
N ALA A 324 -0.04 24.70 -26.35
CA ALA A 324 1.12 24.01 -26.94
C ALA A 324 2.35 23.96 -26.02
N ASP A 325 2.35 24.74 -24.92
CA ASP A 325 3.44 24.86 -23.97
C ASP A 325 3.42 23.79 -22.87
N GLU A 326 2.41 22.92 -22.86
CA GLU A 326 2.17 21.94 -21.79
C GLU A 326 1.72 20.59 -22.37
N ASN A 327 2.03 19.50 -21.65
CA ASN A 327 1.60 18.15 -22.02
C ASN A 327 0.07 18.07 -22.15
N ALA A 328 -0.42 17.51 -23.26
CA ALA A 328 -1.86 17.38 -23.48
C ALA A 328 -2.55 16.49 -22.44
N GLY A 329 -1.89 15.42 -21.99
CA GLY A 329 -2.42 14.53 -20.96
C GLY A 329 -2.64 15.27 -19.64
N VAL A 330 -1.68 16.12 -19.26
CA VAL A 330 -1.77 17.00 -18.09
C VAL A 330 -2.99 17.91 -18.17
N GLN A 331 -3.14 18.60 -19.31
CA GLN A 331 -4.23 19.55 -19.51
C GLN A 331 -5.61 18.88 -19.49
N VAL A 332 -5.74 17.72 -20.13
CA VAL A 332 -7.01 16.98 -20.16
C VAL A 332 -7.33 16.39 -18.78
N ALA A 333 -6.36 15.78 -18.10
CA ALA A 333 -6.55 15.21 -16.76
C ALA A 333 -6.95 16.29 -15.74
N ALA A 334 -6.29 17.44 -15.75
CA ALA A 334 -6.63 18.57 -14.89
C ALA A 334 -8.01 19.15 -15.22
N ALA A 335 -8.35 19.32 -16.50
CA ALA A 335 -9.69 19.79 -16.88
C ALA A 335 -10.79 18.84 -16.40
N LEU A 336 -10.57 17.53 -16.54
CA LEU A 336 -11.48 16.50 -16.07
C LEU A 336 -11.58 16.45 -14.54
N ALA A 337 -10.48 16.69 -13.82
CA ALA A 337 -10.46 16.82 -12.36
C ALA A 337 -11.29 18.00 -11.87
N VAL A 338 -11.16 19.17 -12.51
CA VAL A 338 -11.99 20.34 -12.17
C VAL A 338 -13.47 20.09 -12.47
N HIS A 339 -13.79 19.45 -13.60
CA HIS A 339 -15.16 19.06 -13.91
C HIS A 339 -15.73 18.09 -12.87
N ALA A 340 -14.97 17.08 -12.47
CA ALA A 340 -15.36 16.10 -11.45
C ALA A 340 -15.65 16.75 -10.09
N LEU A 341 -14.81 17.70 -9.64
CA LEU A 341 -15.05 18.45 -8.41
C LEU A 341 -16.36 19.25 -8.48
N HIS A 342 -16.61 19.96 -9.57
CA HIS A 342 -17.87 20.68 -9.75
C HIS A 342 -19.09 19.75 -9.83
N GLU A 343 -18.96 18.54 -10.40
CA GLU A 343 -20.04 17.55 -10.41
C GLU A 343 -20.39 17.13 -8.97
N LEU A 344 -19.38 16.82 -8.16
CA LEU A 344 -19.55 16.46 -6.75
C LEU A 344 -20.16 17.58 -5.92
N GLU A 345 -19.68 18.82 -6.06
CA GLU A 345 -20.25 19.99 -5.36
C GLU A 345 -21.73 20.21 -5.70
N ARG A 346 -22.11 20.02 -6.97
CA ARG A 346 -23.51 20.12 -7.41
C ARG A 346 -24.38 18.98 -6.87
N GLU A 347 -23.81 17.80 -6.62
CA GLU A 347 -24.53 16.67 -6.04
C GLU A 347 -24.72 16.88 -4.53
N ASP A 348 -23.66 17.25 -3.81
CA ASP A 348 -23.69 17.49 -2.36
C ASP A 348 -24.61 18.67 -1.96
N THR A 349 -24.89 19.60 -2.88
CA THR A 349 -25.85 20.72 -2.67
C THR A 349 -27.31 20.38 -3.00
N ARG A 350 -27.57 19.22 -3.60
CA ARG A 350 -28.93 18.76 -3.97
C ARG A 350 -29.57 17.83 -2.94
N ASP A 351 -28.78 17.28 -2.02
CA ASP A 351 -29.20 16.43 -0.91
C ASP A 351 -29.47 17.23 0.39
#